data_AF-W1V8J8-F1
#
_entry.id   AF-W1V8J8-F1
#
_cell.length_a   1.000
_cell.length_b   1.000
_cell.length_c   1.000
_cell.angle_alpha   90.00
_cell.angle_beta   90.00
_cell.angle_gamma   90.00
#
_symmetry.space_group_name_H-M   'P 1'
#
loop_
_entity.id
_entity.type
_entity.pdbx_description
1 polymer ?
#
loop_
_entity_poly.entity_id
_entity_poly.type
_entity_poly.pdbx_seq_one_letter_code
_entity_poly.pdbx_strand_id
1 'polypeptide(L)'
;MSPRPWPGTAQILPELLSWASTRRWFPLKSGPAPQASTTRVVVDAELAPGVHDLVLALPRPSQGEAATGATADAAAGTDGATGVEDVLLHVPLVAEDADALPGLTGPKEDAQAAGFVLADGTSAIVDAPHPPAFWQAWAAAAIAAGSTLSEQAATAIIQRAERLHVTTGEQSNTSVILPAPTAGPGRDPAAVPPEDLATGDLIVKLFRVLAPGRNPDVEVSVALARSGWDRVRTPVAWSVLELPGTGQDGQAATADGAVATTFVPQATDGFELFCSLAGSDDGEGGSRRLLATGLARDLGATTAQMHSYLATSLGVSEPASPAELRRGLAQRAHWALAEVPSLQERLPGLADHVAQVLDAVAALDRLEMATRVHGDYHLGQTLHEDQDPGRWYVLDFEGEPLRPLADRRRPDQPLRDVAGMLRSFDYAAAVGQARDPRWLEAVREAFTAGYRQVRPAGTAAARHRA
;
A
#
# COMPACT_ATOMS: atom_id res chain seq x y z
N MET A 1 -19.20 -21.07 20.10
CA MET A 1 -20.61 -20.63 20.11
C MET A 1 -21.22 -20.94 18.75
N SER A 2 -22.52 -21.19 18.66
CA SER A 2 -23.15 -21.40 17.35
C SER A 2 -23.18 -20.06 16.60
N PRO A 3 -22.82 -20.04 15.30
CA PRO A 3 -22.83 -18.81 14.52
C PRO A 3 -24.24 -18.20 14.49
N ARG A 4 -24.32 -16.87 14.59
CA ARG A 4 -25.59 -16.15 14.49
C ARG A 4 -26.08 -16.17 13.04
N PRO A 5 -27.40 -16.30 12.82
CA PRO A 5 -27.96 -16.28 11.48
C PRO A 5 -27.76 -14.90 10.84
N TRP A 6 -27.39 -14.89 9.55
CA TRP A 6 -27.30 -13.66 8.78
C TRP A 6 -28.70 -13.06 8.56
N PRO A 7 -28.94 -11.79 8.92
CA PRO A 7 -30.25 -11.14 8.75
C PRO A 7 -30.58 -10.82 7.28
N GLY A 8 -29.60 -10.95 6.37
CA GLY A 8 -29.74 -10.58 4.96
C GLY A 8 -29.23 -9.17 4.68
N THR A 9 -28.45 -9.04 3.60
CA THR A 9 -27.69 -7.82 3.30
C THR A 9 -28.59 -6.62 3.01
N ALA A 10 -29.72 -6.83 2.34
CA ALA A 10 -30.69 -5.77 2.07
C ALA A 10 -31.32 -5.20 3.35
N GLN A 11 -31.48 -6.01 4.40
CA GLN A 11 -32.05 -5.58 5.67
C GLN A 11 -31.11 -4.68 6.46
N ILE A 12 -29.80 -4.95 6.40
CA ILE A 12 -28.78 -4.23 7.18
C ILE A 12 -28.16 -3.04 6.45
N LEU A 13 -28.42 -2.91 5.15
CA LEU A 13 -27.76 -1.91 4.30
C LEU A 13 -27.91 -0.46 4.79
N PRO A 14 -29.08 0.01 5.26
CA PRO A 14 -29.22 1.38 5.78
C PRO A 14 -28.33 1.64 7.01
N GLU A 15 -28.35 0.75 7.99
CA GLU A 15 -27.55 0.83 9.21
C GLU A 15 -26.06 0.69 8.90
N LEU A 16 -25.70 -0.21 7.98
CA LEU A 16 -24.34 -0.41 7.50
C LEU A 16 -23.78 0.86 6.87
N LEU A 17 -24.53 1.53 5.99
CA LEU A 17 -24.09 2.78 5.35
C LEU A 17 -23.96 3.92 6.36
N SER A 18 -24.90 4.03 7.30
CA SER A 18 -24.85 5.00 8.40
C SER A 18 -23.58 4.79 9.23
N TRP A 19 -23.34 3.56 9.69
CA TRP A 19 -22.16 3.20 10.47
C TRP A 19 -20.86 3.41 9.68
N ALA A 20 -20.77 2.87 8.46
CA ALA A 20 -19.58 2.95 7.61
C ALA A 20 -19.17 4.40 7.32
N SER A 21 -20.11 5.30 7.07
CA SER A 21 -19.84 6.71 6.76
C SER A 21 -19.01 7.44 7.83
N THR A 22 -19.15 7.01 9.09
CA THR A 22 -18.43 7.58 10.23
C THR A 22 -17.02 7.02 10.40
N ARG A 23 -16.67 5.93 9.69
CA ARG A 23 -15.37 5.24 9.82
C ARG A 23 -14.27 5.98 9.09
N ARG A 24 -13.06 6.02 9.65
CA ARG A 24 -11.92 6.74 9.04
C ARG A 24 -11.62 6.27 7.62
N TRP A 25 -11.77 4.97 7.35
CA TRP A 25 -11.50 4.35 6.06
C TRP A 25 -12.58 4.60 4.99
N PHE A 26 -13.68 5.27 5.33
CA PHE A 26 -14.75 5.53 4.39
C PHE A 26 -14.36 6.58 3.33
N PRO A 27 -14.49 6.29 2.03
CA PRO A 27 -13.92 7.12 0.97
C PRO A 27 -14.70 8.41 0.67
N LEU A 28 -16.01 8.43 0.88
CA LEU A 28 -16.87 9.56 0.53
C LEU A 28 -17.09 10.48 1.74
N LYS A 29 -16.03 11.17 2.17
CA LYS A 29 -16.05 12.08 3.34
C LYS A 29 -16.79 13.39 3.09
N SER A 30 -16.87 13.82 1.83
CA SER A 30 -17.49 15.06 1.39
C SER A 30 -18.82 14.77 0.69
N GLY A 31 -19.93 15.07 1.36
CA GLY A 31 -21.28 14.90 0.81
C GLY A 31 -22.24 14.20 1.78
N PRO A 32 -23.53 14.08 1.42
CA PRO A 32 -24.47 13.27 2.19
C PRO A 32 -24.05 11.79 2.17
N ALA A 33 -24.31 11.06 3.25
CA ALA A 33 -24.08 9.63 3.30
C ALA A 33 -24.85 8.91 2.17
N PRO A 34 -24.26 7.90 1.52
CA PRO A 34 -24.96 7.13 0.49
C PRO A 34 -26.24 6.53 1.04
N GLN A 35 -27.27 6.46 0.19
CA GLN A 35 -28.55 5.86 0.54
C GLN A 35 -28.59 4.40 0.07
N ALA A 36 -29.31 3.56 0.82
CA ALA A 36 -29.51 2.16 0.44
C ALA A 36 -30.21 2.02 -0.93
N SER A 37 -31.08 2.97 -1.29
CA SER A 37 -31.80 2.99 -2.58
C SER A 37 -30.90 3.21 -3.80
N THR A 38 -29.72 3.81 -3.61
CA THR A 38 -28.77 4.13 -4.69
C THR A 38 -27.49 3.32 -4.61
N THR A 39 -27.32 2.53 -3.54
CA THR A 39 -26.18 1.65 -3.34
C THR A 39 -26.48 0.27 -3.91
N ARG A 40 -25.55 -0.27 -4.70
CA ARG A 40 -25.67 -1.63 -5.24
C ARG A 40 -24.75 -2.58 -4.48
N VAL A 41 -25.28 -3.73 -4.06
CA VAL A 41 -24.47 -4.84 -3.57
C VAL A 41 -23.88 -5.56 -4.78
N VAL A 42 -22.55 -5.49 -4.93
CA VAL A 42 -21.80 -6.10 -6.04
C VAL A 42 -21.44 -7.54 -5.69
N VAL A 43 -20.95 -7.73 -4.47
CA VAL A 43 -20.55 -9.03 -3.93
C VAL A 43 -21.22 -9.21 -2.58
N ASP A 44 -21.79 -10.40 -2.39
CA ASP A 44 -22.26 -10.91 -1.11
C ASP A 44 -21.90 -12.40 -1.05
N ALA A 45 -20.67 -12.68 -0.63
CA ALA A 45 -20.13 -14.03 -0.59
C ALA A 45 -20.09 -14.54 0.85
N GLU A 46 -20.88 -15.57 1.16
CA GLU A 46 -20.84 -16.25 2.44
C GLU A 46 -19.59 -17.17 2.49
N LEU A 47 -18.58 -16.80 3.28
CA LEU A 47 -17.35 -17.58 3.45
C LEU A 47 -17.52 -18.69 4.48
N ALA A 48 -18.36 -18.47 5.48
CA ALA A 48 -18.77 -19.40 6.52
C ALA A 48 -20.12 -18.93 7.10
N PRO A 49 -20.87 -19.76 7.85
CA PRO A 49 -22.15 -19.36 8.42
C PRO A 49 -22.07 -18.03 9.19
N GLY A 50 -22.77 -17.01 8.70
CA GLY A 50 -22.77 -15.66 9.30
C GLY A 50 -21.53 -14.81 9.02
N VAL A 51 -20.60 -15.25 8.16
CA VAL A 51 -19.38 -14.53 7.75
C VAL A 51 -19.50 -14.19 6.26
N HIS A 52 -19.65 -12.91 5.96
CA HIS A 52 -19.90 -12.42 4.60
C HIS A 52 -18.79 -11.49 4.11
N ASP A 53 -18.27 -11.76 2.93
CA ASP A 53 -17.38 -10.86 2.19
C ASP A 53 -18.22 -9.99 1.25
N LEU A 54 -18.36 -8.70 1.59
CA LEU A 54 -19.26 -7.77 0.89
C LEU A 54 -18.49 -6.70 0.12
N VAL A 55 -18.94 -6.42 -1.10
CA VAL A 55 -18.51 -5.26 -1.88
C VAL A 55 -19.74 -4.45 -2.30
N LEU A 56 -19.73 -3.17 -1.96
CA LEU A 56 -20.77 -2.20 -2.28
C LEU A 56 -20.28 -1.26 -3.37
N ALA A 57 -21.10 -0.99 -4.38
CA ALA A 57 -20.89 0.09 -5.34
C ALA A 57 -21.64 1.34 -4.84
N LEU A 58 -20.88 2.36 -4.46
CA LEU A 58 -21.37 3.63 -3.95
C LEU A 58 -21.34 4.69 -5.06
N PRO A 59 -22.47 5.34 -5.38
CA PRO A 59 -22.47 6.40 -6.38
C PRO A 59 -21.65 7.58 -5.88
N ARG A 60 -20.73 8.10 -6.71
CA ARG A 60 -20.06 9.36 -6.39
C ARG A 60 -21.05 10.50 -6.58
N PRO A 61 -21.13 11.46 -5.66
CA PRO A 61 -21.87 12.70 -5.92
C PRO A 61 -21.26 13.37 -7.15
N SER A 62 -22.11 13.78 -8.10
CA SER A 62 -21.68 14.53 -9.29
C SER A 62 -20.87 15.74 -8.84
N GLN A 63 -19.65 15.91 -9.36
CA GLN A 63 -18.87 17.14 -9.19
C GLN A 63 -19.55 18.27 -10.00
N GLY A 64 -20.67 18.75 -9.49
CA GLY A 64 -21.40 19.88 -10.00
C GLY A 64 -22.04 20.55 -8.81
N GLU A 65 -21.29 21.50 -8.22
CA GLU A 65 -21.74 22.64 -7.38
C GLU A 65 -20.80 23.03 -6.23
N ALA A 66 -19.68 22.30 -5.99
CA ALA A 66 -18.75 22.66 -4.91
C ALA A 66 -17.27 22.64 -5.31
N ALA A 67 -16.88 23.32 -6.41
CA ALA A 67 -15.50 23.76 -6.64
C ALA A 67 -15.43 24.80 -7.77
N THR A 68 -15.68 26.07 -7.46
CA THR A 68 -15.09 27.15 -8.26
C THR A 68 -13.60 27.20 -7.93
N GLY A 69 -12.77 26.56 -8.75
CA GLY A 69 -11.31 26.67 -8.65
C GLY A 69 -10.52 25.36 -8.79
N ALA A 70 -10.72 24.60 -9.86
CA ALA A 70 -9.70 23.67 -10.36
C ALA A 70 -9.89 23.56 -11.88
N THR A 71 -8.91 24.04 -12.64
CA THR A 71 -8.95 24.05 -14.10
C THR A 71 -8.86 22.63 -14.62
N ALA A 72 -9.88 22.23 -15.37
CA ALA A 72 -9.86 21.08 -16.25
C ALA A 72 -8.81 21.33 -17.35
N ASP A 73 -7.80 20.46 -17.44
CA ASP A 73 -7.20 20.07 -18.73
C ASP A 73 -6.13 18.98 -18.56
N ALA A 74 -6.54 17.73 -18.81
CA ALA A 74 -5.72 16.67 -19.39
C ALA A 74 -6.58 15.43 -19.68
N ALA A 75 -7.40 15.49 -20.73
CA ALA A 75 -7.96 14.28 -21.35
C ALA A 75 -8.22 14.54 -22.84
N ALA A 76 -7.27 14.15 -23.69
CA ALA A 76 -7.49 14.01 -25.11
C ALA A 76 -7.01 12.61 -25.54
N GLY A 77 -7.98 11.75 -25.89
CA GLY A 77 -7.86 10.36 -26.34
C GLY A 77 -8.19 9.37 -25.22
N THR A 78 -9.24 8.53 -25.27
CA THR A 78 -10.12 8.06 -26.35
C THR A 78 -11.43 7.55 -25.73
N ASP A 79 -12.54 7.74 -26.44
CA ASP A 79 -13.81 7.01 -26.44
C ASP A 79 -14.53 6.68 -25.10
N GLY A 80 -15.60 7.44 -24.84
CA GLY A 80 -16.94 6.86 -24.65
C GLY A 80 -17.29 6.18 -23.33
N ALA A 81 -17.28 6.91 -22.20
CA ALA A 81 -18.21 6.66 -21.09
C ALA A 81 -18.33 7.89 -20.17
N THR A 82 -19.36 8.71 -20.37
CA THR A 82 -19.73 9.81 -19.45
C THR A 82 -20.51 9.28 -18.24
N GLY A 83 -20.04 8.20 -17.62
CA GLY A 83 -20.61 7.62 -16.40
C GLY A 83 -19.78 8.04 -15.20
N VAL A 84 -20.41 8.62 -14.18
CA VAL A 84 -19.77 8.80 -12.88
C VAL A 84 -19.48 7.40 -12.33
N GLU A 85 -18.20 7.02 -12.24
CA GLU A 85 -17.80 5.68 -11.83
C GLU A 85 -18.03 5.48 -10.32
N ASP A 86 -18.77 4.43 -9.95
CA ASP A 86 -19.04 4.07 -8.56
C ASP A 86 -17.72 3.84 -7.78
N VAL A 87 -17.73 4.12 -6.48
CA VAL A 87 -16.66 3.67 -5.58
C VAL A 87 -17.01 2.26 -5.09
N LEU A 88 -16.13 1.30 -5.36
CA LEU A 88 -16.27 -0.06 -4.83
C LEU A 88 -15.70 -0.10 -3.41
N LEU A 89 -16.58 -0.23 -2.43
CA LEU A 89 -16.26 -0.30 -1.02
C LEU A 89 -16.35 -1.76 -0.53
N HIS A 90 -15.23 -2.30 -0.07
CA HIS A 90 -15.13 -3.64 0.52
C HIS A 90 -15.31 -3.56 2.03
N VAL A 91 -16.38 -4.19 2.51
CA VAL A 91 -16.81 -4.17 3.91
C VAL A 91 -17.25 -5.58 4.30
N PRO A 92 -16.32 -6.51 4.52
CA PRO A 92 -16.69 -7.82 5.01
C PRO A 92 -17.26 -7.70 6.42
N LEU A 93 -18.24 -8.54 6.75
CA LEU A 93 -19.03 -8.46 7.97
C LEU A 93 -19.24 -9.84 8.59
N VAL A 94 -19.41 -9.86 9.91
CA VAL A 94 -19.73 -11.07 10.68
C VAL A 94 -20.94 -10.82 11.57
N ALA A 95 -21.88 -11.76 11.59
CA ALA A 95 -23.00 -11.77 12.52
C ALA A 95 -22.55 -12.35 13.87
N GLU A 96 -22.71 -11.58 14.95
CA GLU A 96 -22.25 -11.93 16.29
C GLU A 96 -23.33 -11.63 17.35
N ASP A 97 -23.08 -12.05 18.59
CA ASP A 97 -23.85 -11.59 19.75
C ASP A 97 -23.59 -10.10 20.00
N ALA A 98 -24.62 -9.35 20.38
CA ALA A 98 -24.47 -7.93 20.72
C ALA A 98 -23.44 -7.68 21.85
N ASP A 99 -23.34 -8.63 22.79
CA ASP A 99 -22.40 -8.59 23.91
C ASP A 99 -20.93 -8.81 23.50
N ALA A 100 -20.66 -9.21 22.26
CA ALA A 100 -19.30 -9.36 21.74
C ALA A 100 -18.66 -8.01 21.40
N LEU A 101 -19.44 -7.01 20.95
CA LEU A 101 -18.95 -5.72 20.46
C LEU A 101 -17.99 -4.99 21.41
N PRO A 102 -18.28 -4.85 22.72
CA PRO A 102 -17.38 -4.16 23.65
C PRO A 102 -15.99 -4.79 23.81
N GLY A 103 -15.85 -6.09 23.49
CA GLY A 103 -14.58 -6.81 23.58
C GLY A 103 -13.69 -6.67 22.33
N LEU A 104 -14.22 -6.11 21.24
CA LEU A 104 -13.54 -6.07 19.94
C LEU A 104 -12.72 -4.80 19.70
N THR A 105 -12.92 -3.77 20.52
CA THR A 105 -12.25 -2.47 20.40
C THR A 105 -11.35 -2.22 21.59
N GLY A 106 -10.33 -1.38 21.42
CA GLY A 106 -9.42 -1.06 22.52
C GLY A 106 -10.11 -0.30 23.67
N PRO A 107 -9.53 -0.24 24.88
CA PRO A 107 -10.14 0.44 26.04
C PRO A 107 -10.46 1.93 25.86
N LYS A 108 -9.92 2.55 24.80
CA LYS A 108 -10.10 3.97 24.45
C LYS A 108 -10.97 4.18 23.21
N GLU A 109 -11.45 3.10 22.61
CA GLU A 109 -12.26 3.11 21.40
C GLU A 109 -13.70 2.76 21.75
N ASP A 110 -14.64 3.49 21.14
CA ASP A 110 -16.06 3.20 21.26
C ASP A 110 -16.33 1.77 20.76
N ALA A 111 -17.11 0.96 21.49
CA ALA A 111 -17.52 -0.38 21.05
C ALA A 111 -18.25 -0.34 19.70
N GLN A 112 -18.96 0.76 19.42
CA GLN A 112 -19.61 1.00 18.13
C GLN A 112 -18.59 1.24 17.01
N ALA A 113 -17.28 1.35 17.31
CA ALA A 113 -16.20 1.41 16.33
C ALA A 113 -16.15 0.15 15.45
N ALA A 114 -16.37 -1.03 16.05
CA ALA A 114 -16.25 -2.33 15.39
C ALA A 114 -17.55 -2.84 14.76
N GLY A 115 -18.70 -2.19 14.95
CA GLY A 115 -19.96 -2.64 14.35
C GLY A 115 -21.18 -1.96 14.93
N PHE A 116 -22.35 -2.56 14.72
CA PHE A 116 -23.64 -2.06 15.20
C PHE A 116 -24.58 -3.18 15.63
N VAL A 117 -25.43 -2.89 16.62
CA VAL A 117 -26.45 -3.82 17.15
C VAL A 117 -27.70 -3.75 16.27
N LEU A 118 -28.30 -4.91 15.98
CA LEU A 118 -29.53 -5.02 15.22
C LEU A 118 -30.76 -4.65 16.06
N ALA A 119 -31.89 -4.43 15.39
CA ALA A 119 -33.15 -4.04 16.04
C ALA A 119 -33.68 -5.06 17.07
N ASP A 120 -33.23 -6.32 17.01
CA ASP A 120 -33.58 -7.35 18.00
C ASP A 120 -32.89 -7.15 19.36
N GLY A 121 -31.88 -6.28 19.43
CA GLY A 121 -31.11 -5.97 20.63
C GLY A 121 -30.19 -7.10 21.13
N THR A 122 -30.14 -8.24 20.44
CA THR A 122 -29.36 -9.42 20.88
C THR A 122 -28.30 -9.84 19.87
N SER A 123 -28.45 -9.41 18.61
CA SER A 123 -27.54 -9.71 17.53
C SER A 123 -26.84 -8.43 17.08
N ALA A 124 -25.61 -8.55 16.60
CA ALA A 124 -24.83 -7.46 16.03
C ALA A 124 -24.22 -7.84 14.69
N ILE A 125 -23.95 -6.82 13.89
CA ILE A 125 -23.15 -6.92 12.68
C ILE A 125 -21.82 -6.23 12.95
N VAL A 126 -20.75 -6.99 12.79
CA VAL A 126 -19.39 -6.62 13.15
C VAL A 126 -18.53 -6.51 11.90
N ASP A 127 -17.67 -5.50 11.86
CA ASP A 127 -16.62 -5.30 10.87
C ASP A 127 -15.62 -6.47 10.91
N ALA A 128 -15.54 -7.24 9.84
CA ALA A 128 -14.88 -8.54 9.83
C ALA A 128 -13.37 -8.57 10.14
N PRO A 129 -12.59 -7.47 10.05
CA PRO A 129 -11.21 -7.48 10.54
C PRO A 129 -11.09 -7.82 12.04
N HIS A 130 -12.14 -7.62 12.84
CA HIS A 130 -12.10 -7.88 14.29
C HIS A 130 -12.36 -9.36 14.67
N PRO A 131 -13.38 -10.07 14.12
CA PRO A 131 -13.68 -11.43 14.55
C PRO A 131 -12.72 -12.47 13.97
N PRO A 132 -12.26 -13.45 14.78
CA PRO A 132 -11.42 -14.56 14.32
C PRO A 132 -12.04 -15.38 13.18
N ALA A 133 -13.37 -15.56 13.20
CA ALA A 133 -14.11 -16.37 12.25
C ALA A 133 -13.89 -15.92 10.79
N PHE A 134 -13.77 -14.61 10.55
CA PHE A 134 -13.48 -14.09 9.21
C PHE A 134 -12.11 -14.53 8.71
N TRP A 135 -11.07 -14.36 9.51
CA TRP A 135 -9.70 -14.71 9.10
C TRP A 135 -9.50 -16.21 8.94
N GLN A 136 -10.20 -17.03 9.72
CA GLN A 136 -10.26 -18.48 9.53
C GLN A 136 -10.89 -18.85 8.18
N ALA A 137 -12.05 -18.28 7.86
CA ALA A 137 -12.75 -18.54 6.60
C ALA A 137 -11.98 -17.99 5.39
N TRP A 138 -11.43 -16.77 5.52
CA TRP A 138 -10.61 -16.10 4.50
C TRP A 138 -9.35 -16.91 4.16
N ALA A 139 -8.60 -17.37 5.17
CA ALA A 139 -7.40 -18.15 4.94
C ALA A 139 -7.71 -19.53 4.34
N ALA A 140 -8.79 -20.19 4.79
CA ALA A 140 -9.26 -21.44 4.19
C ALA A 140 -9.64 -21.26 2.71
N ALA A 141 -10.33 -20.16 2.37
CA ALA A 141 -10.68 -19.83 0.99
C ALA A 141 -9.43 -19.54 0.13
N ALA A 142 -8.45 -18.81 0.67
CA ALA A 142 -7.19 -18.54 -0.03
C ALA A 142 -6.40 -19.83 -0.31
N ILE A 143 -6.35 -20.76 0.63
CA ILE A 143 -5.74 -22.10 0.45
C ILE A 143 -6.49 -22.87 -0.64
N ALA A 144 -7.82 -22.95 -0.56
CA ALA A 144 -8.64 -23.67 -1.54
C ALA A 144 -8.50 -23.11 -2.96
N ALA A 145 -8.32 -21.80 -3.09
CA ALA A 145 -8.11 -21.12 -4.37
C ALA A 145 -6.67 -21.25 -4.92
N GLY A 146 -5.72 -21.77 -4.14
CA GLY A 146 -4.30 -21.79 -4.52
C GLY A 146 -3.64 -20.40 -4.50
N SER A 147 -4.25 -19.44 -3.81
CA SER A 147 -3.80 -18.04 -3.70
C SER A 147 -2.78 -17.87 -2.57
N THR A 148 -1.78 -18.75 -2.51
CA THR A 148 -0.79 -18.80 -1.43
C THR A 148 0.63 -18.92 -1.99
N LEU A 149 1.62 -18.43 -1.23
CA LEU A 149 3.04 -18.77 -1.42
C LEU A 149 3.55 -19.70 -0.32
N SER A 150 2.87 -19.73 0.84
CA SER A 150 3.16 -20.64 1.94
C SER A 150 1.85 -21.12 2.54
N GLU A 151 1.46 -22.35 2.19
CA GLU A 151 0.28 -23.00 2.77
C GLU A 151 0.42 -23.20 4.29
N GLN A 152 1.65 -23.44 4.78
CA GLN A 152 1.96 -23.49 6.21
C GLN A 152 1.61 -22.16 6.89
N ALA A 153 2.04 -21.02 6.33
CA ALA A 153 1.76 -19.72 6.93
C ALA A 153 0.28 -19.31 6.77
N ALA A 154 -0.39 -19.70 5.68
CA ALA A 154 -1.82 -19.52 5.54
C ALA A 154 -2.61 -20.35 6.58
N THR A 155 -2.21 -21.59 6.83
CA THR A 155 -2.77 -22.44 7.88
C THR A 155 -2.53 -21.83 9.28
N ALA A 156 -1.36 -21.22 9.50
CA ALA A 156 -1.07 -20.53 10.75
C ALA A 156 -2.06 -19.40 11.03
N ILE A 157 -2.55 -18.67 10.01
CA ILE A 157 -3.60 -17.63 10.16
C ILE A 157 -4.86 -18.23 10.79
N ILE A 158 -5.32 -19.39 10.29
CA ILE A 158 -6.49 -20.10 10.83
C ILE A 158 -6.28 -20.44 12.30
N GLN A 159 -5.12 -21.01 12.62
CA GLN A 159 -4.78 -21.50 13.96
C GLN A 159 -4.64 -20.37 14.99
N ARG A 160 -4.21 -19.17 14.55
CA ARG A 160 -3.91 -18.04 15.44
C ARG A 160 -4.91 -16.88 15.40
N ALA A 161 -5.99 -16.97 14.64
CA ALA A 161 -6.94 -15.88 14.45
C ALA A 161 -7.46 -15.28 15.78
N GLU A 162 -7.63 -16.10 16.83
CA GLU A 162 -8.00 -15.66 18.19
C GLU A 162 -7.00 -14.68 18.85
N ARG A 163 -5.78 -14.58 18.31
CA ARG A 163 -4.69 -13.74 18.83
C ARG A 163 -4.47 -12.48 18.00
N LEU A 164 -5.34 -12.21 17.04
CA LEU A 164 -5.21 -11.06 16.14
C LEU A 164 -5.31 -9.72 16.88
N HIS A 165 -4.75 -8.69 16.26
CA HIS A 165 -4.92 -7.30 16.69
C HIS A 165 -5.13 -6.40 15.47
N VAL A 166 -6.24 -5.65 15.48
CA VAL A 166 -6.54 -4.68 14.42
C VAL A 166 -5.85 -3.35 14.73
N THR A 167 -5.12 -2.80 13.77
CA THR A 167 -4.52 -1.47 13.90
C THR A 167 -5.42 -0.42 13.27
N THR A 168 -5.85 0.55 14.06
CA THR A 168 -6.82 1.59 13.70
C THR A 168 -6.11 2.90 13.34
N GLY A 169 -5.54 3.00 12.12
CA GLY A 169 -4.76 4.19 11.73
C GLY A 169 -4.85 4.63 10.27
N GLU A 170 -5.17 3.71 9.36
CA GLU A 170 -5.01 3.94 7.93
C GLU A 170 -6.33 4.31 7.23
N GLN A 171 -6.25 5.09 6.13
CA GLN A 171 -7.42 5.64 5.43
C GLN A 171 -7.93 4.76 4.29
N SER A 172 -7.13 3.88 3.70
CA SER A 172 -7.49 3.10 2.50
C SER A 172 -7.64 1.59 2.74
N ASN A 173 -7.26 1.12 3.92
CA ASN A 173 -7.15 -0.28 4.29
C ASN A 173 -7.38 -0.46 5.79
N THR A 174 -7.47 -1.73 6.21
CA THR A 174 -7.43 -2.12 7.62
C THR A 174 -6.34 -3.17 7.77
N SER A 175 -5.39 -2.90 8.65
CA SER A 175 -4.26 -3.76 8.92
C SER A 175 -4.52 -4.60 10.17
N VAL A 176 -4.24 -5.90 10.10
CA VAL A 176 -4.44 -6.87 11.17
C VAL A 176 -3.15 -7.63 11.42
N ILE A 177 -2.63 -7.54 12.64
CA ILE A 177 -1.42 -8.23 13.07
C ILE A 177 -1.83 -9.57 13.70
N LEU A 178 -1.19 -10.66 13.28
CA LEU A 178 -1.35 -11.99 13.85
C LEU A 178 -0.01 -12.45 14.44
N PRO A 179 0.24 -12.16 15.73
CA PRO A 179 1.53 -12.46 16.36
C PRO A 179 1.77 -13.96 16.39
N ALA A 180 3.03 -14.38 16.27
CA ALA A 180 3.45 -15.74 16.52
C ALA A 180 3.26 -16.10 18.01
N PRO A 181 3.16 -17.39 18.34
CA PRO A 181 3.13 -17.83 19.73
C PRO A 181 4.41 -17.38 20.45
N THR A 182 4.28 -16.64 21.55
CA THR A 182 5.41 -16.34 22.42
C THR A 182 5.89 -17.62 23.12
N ALA A 183 7.17 -17.95 22.92
CA ALA A 183 7.88 -18.98 23.70
C ALA A 183 8.12 -18.47 25.14
N GLY A 184 7.06 -18.44 25.95
CA GLY A 184 7.12 -18.05 27.36
C GLY A 184 7.27 -19.26 28.28
N PRO A 185 7.94 -19.13 29.45
CA PRO A 185 8.03 -20.20 30.43
C PRO A 185 6.61 -20.61 30.90
N GLY A 186 6.29 -21.90 30.79
CA GLY A 186 5.01 -22.47 31.23
C GLY A 186 3.98 -22.74 30.12
N ARG A 187 4.27 -22.41 28.85
CA ARG A 187 3.49 -22.93 27.71
C ARG A 187 4.13 -24.21 27.19
N ASP A 188 3.34 -25.27 27.13
CA ASP A 188 3.75 -26.52 26.48
C ASP A 188 3.81 -26.29 24.95
N PRO A 189 5.01 -26.35 24.32
CA PRO A 189 5.12 -26.22 22.86
C PRO A 189 4.29 -27.29 22.13
N ALA A 190 4.05 -28.45 22.75
CA ALA A 190 3.20 -29.49 22.17
C ALA A 190 1.71 -29.11 22.08
N ALA A 191 1.28 -28.05 22.78
CA ALA A 191 -0.11 -27.56 22.73
C ALA A 191 -0.36 -26.57 21.58
N VAL A 192 0.69 -26.07 20.91
CA VAL A 192 0.57 -25.16 19.77
C VAL A 192 0.70 -25.96 18.47
N PRO A 193 -0.19 -25.76 17.48
CA PRO A 193 -0.07 -26.45 16.21
C PRO A 193 1.30 -26.23 15.52
N PRO A 194 1.86 -27.23 14.83
CA PRO A 194 3.19 -27.15 14.22
C PRO A 194 3.35 -26.00 13.22
N GLU A 195 2.33 -25.74 12.40
CA GLU A 195 2.37 -24.69 11.38
C GLU A 195 2.41 -23.29 12.02
N ASP A 196 1.68 -23.09 13.11
CA ASP A 196 1.68 -21.87 13.90
C ASP A 196 3.04 -21.64 14.58
N LEU A 197 3.67 -22.68 15.13
CA LEU A 197 5.01 -22.60 15.72
C LEU A 197 6.10 -22.29 14.69
N ALA A 198 5.98 -22.83 13.49
CA ALA A 198 6.98 -22.67 12.44
C ALA A 198 6.84 -21.37 11.63
N THR A 199 5.82 -20.55 11.95
CA THR A 199 5.52 -19.30 11.23
C THR A 199 5.69 -18.11 12.16
N GLY A 200 6.56 -17.16 11.79
CA GLY A 200 6.73 -15.90 12.50
C GLY A 200 5.47 -15.03 12.49
N ASP A 201 5.56 -13.83 13.05
CA ASP A 201 4.45 -12.87 13.05
C ASP A 201 3.96 -12.61 11.62
N LEU A 202 2.65 -12.42 11.46
CA LEU A 202 2.02 -12.10 10.18
C LEU A 202 1.29 -10.77 10.28
N ILE A 203 1.16 -10.08 9.15
CA ILE A 203 0.30 -8.91 9.01
C ILE A 203 -0.56 -9.07 7.77
N VAL A 204 -1.86 -8.81 7.90
CA VAL A 204 -2.82 -8.83 6.82
C VAL A 204 -3.32 -7.43 6.55
N LYS A 205 -3.30 -7.04 5.29
CA LYS A 205 -3.81 -5.76 4.81
C LYS A 205 -5.09 -6.01 4.03
N LEU A 206 -6.21 -5.55 4.58
CA LEU A 206 -7.52 -5.61 3.96
C LEU A 206 -7.80 -4.31 3.22
N PHE A 207 -8.02 -4.37 1.92
CA PHE A 207 -8.25 -3.17 1.09
C PHE A 207 -9.71 -2.73 1.23
N ARG A 208 -9.97 -1.47 1.60
CA ARG A 208 -11.34 -0.97 1.80
C ARG A 208 -11.95 -0.39 0.54
N VAL A 209 -11.11 0.20 -0.32
CA VAL A 209 -11.52 0.69 -1.62
C VAL A 209 -10.91 -0.20 -2.69
N LEU A 210 -11.76 -0.85 -3.46
CA LEU A 210 -11.35 -1.74 -4.53
C LEU A 210 -11.40 -1.01 -5.88
N ALA A 211 -10.58 -1.48 -6.80
CA ALA A 211 -10.69 -1.15 -8.20
C ALA A 211 -10.50 -2.43 -9.02
N PRO A 212 -11.18 -2.57 -10.17
CA PRO A 212 -10.99 -3.71 -11.06
C PRO A 212 -9.51 -3.91 -11.44
N GLY A 213 -9.04 -5.14 -11.32
CA GLY A 213 -7.68 -5.56 -11.62
C GLY A 213 -6.88 -5.98 -10.39
N ARG A 214 -5.64 -6.38 -10.63
CA ARG A 214 -4.69 -6.76 -9.57
C ARG A 214 -4.26 -5.54 -8.77
N ASN A 215 -4.27 -5.64 -7.45
CA ASN A 215 -3.71 -4.61 -6.58
C ASN A 215 -2.16 -4.69 -6.65
N PRO A 216 -1.44 -3.58 -6.91
CA PRO A 216 0.02 -3.54 -6.92
C PRO A 216 0.69 -4.14 -5.68
N ASP A 217 0.11 -3.94 -4.49
CA ASP A 217 0.65 -4.48 -3.23
C ASP A 217 0.57 -6.01 -3.16
N VAL A 218 -0.22 -6.64 -4.03
CA VAL A 218 -0.28 -8.09 -4.22
C VAL A 218 0.51 -8.52 -5.46
N GLU A 219 0.26 -7.91 -6.61
CA GLU A 219 0.92 -8.24 -7.89
C GLU A 219 2.44 -8.13 -7.79
N VAL A 220 2.93 -7.02 -7.27
CA VAL A 220 4.37 -6.71 -7.24
C VAL A 220 5.07 -7.53 -6.17
N SER A 221 4.52 -7.55 -4.96
CA SER A 221 5.11 -8.29 -3.84
C SER A 221 5.17 -9.80 -4.12
N VAL A 222 4.11 -10.39 -4.70
CA VAL A 222 4.08 -11.82 -5.06
C VAL A 222 5.09 -12.11 -6.17
N ALA A 223 5.17 -11.27 -7.20
CA ALA A 223 6.14 -11.46 -8.28
C ALA A 223 7.59 -11.41 -7.77
N LEU A 224 7.89 -10.42 -6.93
CA LEU A 224 9.21 -10.27 -6.32
C LEU A 224 9.57 -11.45 -5.40
N ALA A 225 8.67 -11.86 -4.51
CA ALA A 225 8.90 -13.01 -3.64
C ALA A 225 9.10 -14.31 -4.45
N ARG A 226 8.28 -14.55 -5.48
CA ARG A 226 8.43 -15.71 -6.39
C ARG A 226 9.74 -15.72 -7.15
N SER A 227 10.27 -14.54 -7.48
CA SER A 227 11.57 -14.40 -8.14
C SER A 227 12.77 -14.65 -7.21
N GLY A 228 12.52 -14.84 -5.91
CA GLY A 228 13.54 -15.06 -4.89
C GLY A 228 14.13 -13.78 -4.31
N TRP A 229 13.54 -12.61 -4.59
CA TRP A 229 13.96 -11.37 -3.93
C TRP A 229 13.38 -11.30 -2.52
N ASP A 230 14.25 -11.44 -1.53
CA ASP A 230 13.91 -11.62 -0.12
C ASP A 230 13.83 -10.30 0.69
N ARG A 231 13.69 -9.18 -0.01
CA ARG A 231 13.65 -7.82 0.54
C ARG A 231 12.25 -7.18 0.47
N VAL A 232 11.22 -7.96 0.18
CA VAL A 232 9.82 -7.58 0.38
C VAL A 232 9.27 -8.31 1.59
N ARG A 233 8.27 -7.75 2.28
CA ARG A 233 7.45 -8.55 3.22
C ARG A 233 6.83 -9.69 2.41
N THR A 234 7.28 -10.92 2.67
CA THR A 234 6.93 -12.05 1.81
C THR A 234 5.43 -12.30 1.90
N PRO A 235 4.67 -12.19 0.79
CA PRO A 235 3.26 -12.54 0.80
C PRO A 235 3.09 -14.02 1.11
N VAL A 236 2.12 -14.35 1.95
CA VAL A 236 1.82 -15.75 2.32
C VAL A 236 0.50 -16.23 1.74
N ALA A 237 -0.50 -15.34 1.66
CA ALA A 237 -1.82 -15.59 1.10
C ALA A 237 -2.49 -14.28 0.63
N TRP A 238 -3.42 -14.35 -0.32
CA TRP A 238 -4.27 -13.22 -0.73
C TRP A 238 -5.66 -13.69 -1.17
N SER A 239 -6.66 -12.81 -1.12
CA SER A 239 -7.99 -13.08 -1.69
C SER A 239 -8.20 -12.36 -3.02
N VAL A 240 -8.91 -13.03 -3.93
CA VAL A 240 -9.37 -12.48 -5.20
C VAL A 240 -10.89 -12.55 -5.21
N LEU A 241 -11.53 -11.41 -5.40
CA LEU A 241 -12.98 -11.26 -5.47
C LEU A 241 -13.40 -11.16 -6.92
N GLU A 242 -14.43 -11.91 -7.30
CA GLU A 242 -15.14 -11.67 -8.55
C GLU A 242 -16.06 -10.46 -8.36
N LEU A 243 -16.04 -9.53 -9.31
CA LEU A 243 -16.83 -8.31 -9.30
C LEU A 243 -17.77 -8.31 -10.51
N PRO A 244 -18.98 -8.87 -10.39
CA PRO A 244 -19.94 -8.91 -11.48
C PRO A 244 -20.38 -7.51 -11.91
N GLY A 245 -20.40 -7.26 -13.22
CA GLY A 245 -20.91 -6.00 -13.77
C GLY A 245 -20.03 -4.78 -13.51
N THR A 246 -18.75 -4.96 -13.16
CA THR A 246 -17.80 -3.85 -12.94
C THR A 246 -16.64 -3.84 -13.94
N GLY A 247 -16.58 -4.81 -14.87
CA GLY A 247 -15.62 -4.84 -15.96
C GLY A 247 -16.04 -3.99 -17.15
N GLN A 248 -15.17 -3.93 -18.16
CA GLN A 248 -15.51 -3.30 -19.44
C GLN A 248 -16.79 -3.94 -20.01
N ASP A 249 -17.67 -3.11 -20.57
CA ASP A 249 -18.97 -3.52 -21.14
C ASP A 249 -19.88 -4.27 -20.16
N GLY A 250 -19.71 -4.09 -18.85
CA GLY A 250 -20.52 -4.75 -17.82
C GLY A 250 -20.17 -6.23 -17.61
N GLN A 251 -19.01 -6.69 -18.06
CA GLN A 251 -18.51 -8.03 -17.76
C GLN A 251 -18.04 -8.17 -16.30
N ALA A 252 -17.84 -9.40 -15.84
CA ALA A 252 -17.19 -9.64 -14.56
C ALA A 252 -15.72 -9.21 -14.62
N ALA A 253 -15.28 -8.46 -13.60
CA ALA A 253 -13.87 -8.21 -13.34
C ALA A 253 -13.43 -8.95 -12.07
N THR A 254 -12.15 -8.86 -11.73
CA THR A 254 -11.63 -9.34 -10.45
C THR A 254 -10.94 -8.21 -9.70
N ALA A 255 -10.95 -8.23 -8.37
CA ALA A 255 -10.11 -7.37 -7.54
C ALA A 255 -9.46 -8.17 -6.40
N ASP A 256 -8.26 -7.78 -5.99
CA ASP A 256 -7.66 -8.33 -4.77
C ASP A 256 -8.30 -7.68 -3.53
N GLY A 257 -8.79 -8.48 -2.58
CA GLY A 257 -9.52 -8.00 -1.39
C GLY A 257 -8.64 -7.81 -0.15
N ALA A 258 -7.64 -8.69 0.03
CA ALA A 258 -6.66 -8.60 1.10
C ALA A 258 -5.38 -9.36 0.75
N VAL A 259 -4.28 -9.02 1.42
CA VAL A 259 -3.00 -9.74 1.34
C VAL A 259 -2.38 -9.92 2.72
N ALA A 260 -2.01 -11.16 3.03
CA ALA A 260 -1.25 -11.52 4.21
C ALA A 260 0.24 -11.58 3.85
N THR A 261 1.09 -11.02 4.69
CA THR A 261 2.55 -11.01 4.52
C THR A 261 3.24 -11.37 5.84
N THR A 262 4.50 -11.81 5.74
CA THR A 262 5.37 -11.94 6.90
C THR A 262 5.61 -10.58 7.55
N PHE A 263 5.59 -10.54 8.87
CA PHE A 263 6.05 -9.38 9.61
C PHE A 263 7.58 -9.33 9.62
N VAL A 264 8.18 -8.13 9.55
CA VAL A 264 9.63 -7.98 9.69
C VAL A 264 9.96 -7.82 11.18
N PRO A 265 10.61 -8.80 11.82
CA PRO A 265 10.92 -8.72 13.24
C PRO A 265 11.99 -7.66 13.51
N GLN A 266 11.85 -6.92 14.61
CA GLN A 266 12.90 -6.02 15.12
C GLN A 266 13.49 -5.13 14.03
N ALA A 267 12.63 -4.35 13.39
CA ALA A 267 13.04 -3.44 12.35
C ALA A 267 12.74 -1.99 12.73
N THR A 268 13.63 -1.11 12.33
CA THR A 268 13.50 0.33 12.51
C THR A 268 12.95 0.97 11.23
N ASP A 269 11.98 1.87 11.37
CA ASP A 269 11.49 2.68 10.24
C ASP A 269 12.62 3.52 9.64
N GLY A 270 12.76 3.47 8.31
CA GLY A 270 13.86 4.13 7.61
C GLY A 270 13.85 5.65 7.79
N PHE A 271 12.67 6.27 7.85
CA PHE A 271 12.58 7.72 8.02
C PHE A 271 12.99 8.15 9.44
N GLU A 272 12.49 7.45 10.45
CA GLU A 272 12.88 7.68 11.85
C GLU A 272 14.38 7.46 12.06
N LEU A 273 14.94 6.39 11.47
CA LEU A 273 16.36 6.08 11.53
C LEU A 273 17.23 7.21 10.96
N PHE A 274 16.91 7.68 9.75
CA PHE A 274 17.68 8.76 9.12
C PHE A 274 17.46 10.12 9.77
N CYS A 275 16.29 10.41 10.35
CA CYS A 275 16.08 11.60 11.18
C CYS A 275 16.98 11.57 12.43
N SER A 276 17.04 10.42 13.11
CA SER A 276 17.92 10.22 14.27
C SER A 276 19.40 10.39 13.90
N LEU A 277 19.84 9.79 12.79
CA LEU A 277 21.21 9.90 12.29
C LEU A 277 21.56 11.33 11.86
N ALA A 278 20.63 12.06 11.26
CA ALA A 278 20.81 13.47 10.91
C ALA A 278 21.00 14.35 12.16
N GLY A 279 20.12 14.22 13.16
CA GLY A 279 20.13 15.09 14.34
C GLY A 279 21.27 14.88 15.33
N SER A 280 21.97 13.76 15.17
CA SER A 280 23.06 13.33 16.03
C SER A 280 24.37 13.10 15.26
N ASP A 281 24.44 13.63 14.05
CA ASP A 281 25.62 13.58 13.21
C ASP A 281 26.85 14.12 13.95
N ASP A 282 27.96 13.39 13.85
CA ASP A 282 29.23 13.68 14.50
C ASP A 282 30.30 14.21 13.51
N GLY A 283 29.87 14.57 12.30
CA GLY A 283 30.71 15.18 11.27
C GLY A 283 31.45 14.17 10.41
N GLU A 284 32.24 14.69 9.47
CA GLU A 284 32.99 13.87 8.52
C GLU A 284 33.98 12.92 9.21
N GLY A 285 33.92 11.63 8.84
CA GLY A 285 34.73 10.56 9.46
C GLY A 285 34.25 10.11 10.84
N GLY A 286 33.22 10.74 11.41
CA GLY A 286 32.59 10.31 12.64
C GLY A 286 31.79 9.01 12.47
N SER A 287 31.63 8.27 13.55
CA SER A 287 30.97 6.96 13.55
C SER A 287 29.49 7.05 13.12
N ARG A 288 28.77 8.10 13.53
CA ARG A 288 27.36 8.31 13.12
C ARG A 288 27.27 8.65 11.63
N ARG A 289 28.16 9.51 11.11
CA ARG A 289 28.22 9.81 9.68
C ARG A 289 28.54 8.58 8.83
N LEU A 290 29.51 7.78 9.27
CA LEU A 290 29.89 6.54 8.59
C LEU A 290 28.74 5.53 8.58
N LEU A 291 28.00 5.40 9.69
CA LEU A 291 26.81 4.57 9.74
C LEU A 291 25.73 5.06 8.77
N ALA A 292 25.41 6.36 8.77
CA ALA A 292 24.39 6.93 7.88
C ALA A 292 24.73 6.72 6.39
N THR A 293 25.98 6.95 6.01
CA THR A 293 26.43 6.75 4.62
C THR A 293 26.54 5.28 4.25
N GLY A 294 26.92 4.39 5.17
CA GLY A 294 26.89 2.93 4.98
C GLY A 294 25.48 2.45 4.68
N LEU A 295 24.54 2.77 5.58
CA LEU A 295 23.13 2.42 5.45
C LEU A 295 22.49 2.97 4.18
N ALA A 296 22.80 4.22 3.81
CA ALA A 296 22.31 4.82 2.58
C ALA A 296 22.83 4.07 1.34
N ARG A 297 24.10 3.64 1.35
CA ARG A 297 24.69 2.84 0.28
C ARG A 297 24.01 1.48 0.15
N ASP A 298 23.75 0.79 1.26
CA ASP A 298 23.06 -0.50 1.27
C ASP A 298 21.61 -0.36 0.79
N LEU A 299 20.94 0.74 1.16
CA LEU A 299 19.61 1.05 0.64
C LEU A 299 19.65 1.31 -0.87
N GLY A 300 20.65 2.04 -1.37
CA GLY A 300 20.85 2.27 -2.80
C GLY A 300 21.04 0.96 -3.57
N ALA A 301 21.86 0.05 -3.05
CA ALA A 301 22.04 -1.28 -3.61
C ALA A 301 20.73 -2.07 -3.60
N THR A 302 19.95 -2.00 -2.51
CA THR A 302 18.64 -2.66 -2.38
C THR A 302 17.63 -2.12 -3.40
N THR A 303 17.56 -0.80 -3.60
CA THR A 303 16.70 -0.18 -4.62
C THR A 303 17.09 -0.63 -6.04
N ALA A 304 18.38 -0.77 -6.33
CA ALA A 304 18.85 -1.26 -7.63
C ALA A 304 18.51 -2.75 -7.85
N GLN A 305 18.60 -3.57 -6.80
CA GLN A 305 18.13 -4.96 -6.83
C GLN A 305 16.62 -5.01 -7.10
N MET A 306 15.82 -4.24 -6.36
CA MET A 306 14.37 -4.13 -6.54
C MET A 306 14.02 -3.88 -8.01
N HIS A 307 14.59 -2.84 -8.63
CA HIS A 307 14.32 -2.53 -10.03
C HIS A 307 14.73 -3.65 -11.00
N SER A 308 15.82 -4.37 -10.69
CA SER A 308 16.28 -5.49 -11.52
C SER A 308 15.30 -6.67 -11.45
N TYR A 309 14.80 -6.98 -10.25
CA TYR A 309 13.79 -8.03 -10.05
C TYR A 309 12.42 -7.64 -10.60
N LEU A 310 12.02 -6.36 -10.51
CA LEU A 310 10.82 -5.84 -11.16
C LEU A 310 10.89 -6.00 -12.68
N ALA A 311 12.00 -5.59 -13.29
CA ALA A 311 12.22 -5.75 -14.73
C ALA A 311 12.18 -7.21 -15.18
N THR A 312 12.78 -8.11 -14.39
CA THR A 312 12.85 -9.54 -14.72
C THR A 312 11.50 -10.24 -14.52
N SER A 313 10.76 -9.89 -13.47
CA SER A 313 9.54 -10.61 -13.07
C SER A 313 8.27 -10.06 -13.71
N LEU A 314 8.23 -8.76 -13.99
CA LEU A 314 7.05 -8.06 -14.53
C LEU A 314 7.32 -7.44 -15.90
N GLY A 315 8.51 -7.67 -16.46
CA GLY A 315 8.90 -7.21 -17.78
C GLY A 315 9.34 -5.75 -17.83
N VAL A 316 9.68 -5.34 -19.05
CA VAL A 316 10.08 -3.99 -19.40
C VAL A 316 9.20 -3.46 -20.53
N SER A 317 9.19 -2.14 -20.72
CA SER A 317 8.44 -1.48 -21.79
C SER A 317 9.28 -0.39 -22.43
N GLU A 318 9.03 -0.14 -23.71
CA GLU A 318 9.62 1.00 -24.39
C GLU A 318 9.29 2.28 -23.61
N PRO A 319 10.29 3.09 -23.27
CA PRO A 319 10.04 4.31 -22.52
C PRO A 319 9.39 5.37 -23.42
N ALA A 320 8.74 6.34 -22.79
CA ALA A 320 8.40 7.57 -23.48
C ALA A 320 9.67 8.23 -24.04
N SER A 321 9.53 9.03 -25.09
CA SER A 321 10.65 9.83 -25.59
C SER A 321 11.10 10.84 -24.52
N PRO A 322 12.39 11.23 -24.50
CA PRO A 322 12.88 12.29 -23.62
C PRO A 322 12.06 13.60 -23.72
N ALA A 323 11.58 13.93 -24.93
CA ALA A 323 10.73 15.08 -25.18
C ALA A 323 9.32 14.97 -24.55
N GLU A 324 8.73 13.78 -24.53
CA GLU A 324 7.45 13.52 -23.85
C GLU A 324 7.60 13.58 -22.33
N LEU A 325 8.66 12.98 -21.77
CA LEU A 325 8.97 13.08 -20.35
C LEU A 325 9.16 14.54 -19.93
N ARG A 326 9.94 15.31 -20.69
CA ARG A 326 10.11 16.76 -20.48
C ARG A 326 8.77 17.47 -20.45
N ARG A 327 7.88 17.20 -21.42
CA ARG A 327 6.56 17.85 -21.51
C ARG A 327 5.72 17.57 -20.26
N GLY A 328 5.66 16.31 -19.83
CA GLY A 328 4.92 15.92 -18.63
C GLY A 328 5.48 16.56 -17.35
N LEU A 329 6.82 16.62 -17.22
CA LEU A 329 7.47 17.30 -16.10
C LEU A 329 7.24 18.81 -16.12
N ALA A 330 7.28 19.45 -17.29
CA ALA A 330 7.02 20.88 -17.46
C ALA A 330 5.59 21.24 -17.05
N GLN A 331 4.61 20.43 -17.42
CA GLN A 331 3.21 20.63 -17.01
C GLN A 331 3.07 20.58 -15.48
N ARG A 332 3.68 19.58 -14.84
CA ARG A 332 3.65 19.47 -13.36
C ARG A 332 4.36 20.64 -12.68
N ALA A 333 5.52 21.06 -13.19
CA ALA A 333 6.26 22.19 -12.66
C ALA A 333 5.48 23.50 -12.80
N HIS A 334 4.84 23.72 -13.95
CA HIS A 334 4.01 24.88 -14.19
C HIS A 334 2.82 24.93 -13.23
N TRP A 335 2.11 23.80 -13.08
CA TRP A 335 1.01 23.68 -12.12
C TRP A 335 1.48 24.01 -10.69
N ALA A 336 2.56 23.40 -10.22
CA ALA A 336 3.08 23.64 -8.87
C ALA A 336 3.49 25.11 -8.63
N LEU A 337 4.10 25.77 -9.61
CA LEU A 337 4.47 27.18 -9.53
C LEU A 337 3.25 28.11 -9.54
N ALA A 338 2.17 27.73 -10.23
CA ALA A 338 0.92 28.47 -10.26
C ALA A 338 0.16 28.35 -8.93
N GLU A 339 0.15 27.16 -8.31
CA GLU A 339 -0.48 26.91 -7.01
C GLU A 339 0.23 27.63 -5.85
N VAL A 340 1.54 27.82 -5.94
CA VAL A 340 2.34 28.49 -4.90
C VAL A 340 3.18 29.63 -5.48
N PRO A 341 2.56 30.78 -5.86
CA PRO A 341 3.26 31.88 -6.52
C PRO A 341 4.42 32.46 -5.70
N SER A 342 4.32 32.40 -4.37
CA SER A 342 5.35 32.89 -3.43
C SER A 342 6.70 32.15 -3.54
N LEU A 343 6.74 30.98 -4.19
CA LEU A 343 8.00 30.30 -4.47
C LEU A 343 8.92 31.13 -5.38
N GLN A 344 8.37 31.84 -6.36
CA GLN A 344 9.19 32.66 -7.27
C GLN A 344 9.80 33.87 -6.57
N GLU A 345 9.08 34.46 -5.60
CA GLU A 345 9.59 35.58 -4.80
C GLU A 345 10.72 35.13 -3.87
N ARG A 346 10.57 33.95 -3.26
CA ARG A 346 11.55 33.40 -2.32
C ARG A 346 12.79 32.82 -3.00
N LEU A 347 12.65 32.33 -4.23
CA LEU A 347 13.70 31.70 -5.02
C LEU A 347 13.76 32.33 -6.42
N PRO A 348 14.33 33.55 -6.55
CA PRO A 348 14.46 34.20 -7.84
C PRO A 348 15.20 33.31 -8.86
N GLY A 349 14.65 33.16 -10.06
CA GLY A 349 15.21 32.31 -11.12
C GLY A 349 14.84 30.82 -11.04
N LEU A 350 13.99 30.40 -10.09
CA LEU A 350 13.56 29.01 -9.95
C LEU A 350 12.95 28.45 -11.24
N ALA A 351 12.07 29.21 -11.91
CA ALA A 351 11.43 28.76 -13.15
C ALA A 351 12.45 28.50 -14.27
N ASP A 352 13.44 29.39 -14.42
CA ASP A 352 14.52 29.24 -15.41
C ASP A 352 15.41 28.04 -15.09
N HIS A 353 15.74 27.84 -13.81
CA HIS A 353 16.53 26.69 -13.38
C HIS A 353 15.79 25.37 -13.64
N VAL A 354 14.50 25.31 -13.33
CA VAL A 354 13.66 24.14 -13.66
C VAL A 354 13.65 23.91 -15.17
N ALA A 355 13.45 24.96 -15.98
CA ALA A 355 13.48 24.84 -17.44
C ALA A 355 14.83 24.28 -17.95
N GLN A 356 15.96 24.76 -17.42
CA GLN A 356 17.30 24.25 -17.79
C GLN A 356 17.47 22.76 -17.49
N VAL A 357 16.99 22.29 -16.32
CA VAL A 357 17.03 20.86 -15.97
C VAL A 357 16.14 20.04 -16.92
N LEU A 358 14.96 20.55 -17.26
CA LEU A 358 14.06 19.91 -18.20
C LEU A 358 14.64 19.85 -19.62
N ASP A 359 15.33 20.89 -20.06
CA ASP A 359 16.01 20.91 -21.36
C ASP A 359 17.16 19.89 -21.41
N ALA A 360 17.89 19.72 -20.31
CA ALA A 360 18.90 18.65 -20.20
C ALA A 360 18.28 17.24 -20.32
N VAL A 361 17.05 17.03 -19.79
CA VAL A 361 16.32 15.77 -19.98
C VAL A 361 15.95 15.57 -21.45
N ALA A 362 15.46 16.59 -22.15
CA ALA A 362 15.12 16.47 -23.56
C ALA A 362 16.32 16.32 -24.50
N ALA A 363 17.52 16.70 -24.04
CA ALA A 363 18.76 16.51 -24.78
C ALA A 363 19.33 15.08 -24.69
N LEU A 364 18.73 14.20 -23.88
CA LEU A 364 19.11 12.79 -23.84
C LEU A 364 18.75 12.09 -25.16
N ASP A 365 19.64 11.22 -25.65
CA ASP A 365 19.37 10.44 -26.87
C ASP A 365 18.19 9.47 -26.69
N ARG A 366 18.11 8.84 -25.50
CA ARG A 366 17.05 7.91 -25.11
C ARG A 366 16.98 7.77 -23.59
N LEU A 367 15.81 7.35 -23.10
CA LEU A 367 15.65 6.94 -21.71
C LEU A 367 16.01 5.45 -21.53
N GLU A 368 16.20 5.04 -20.28
CA GLU A 368 16.23 3.61 -19.96
C GLU A 368 14.87 2.98 -20.18
N MET A 369 14.85 1.65 -20.39
CA MET A 369 13.60 0.90 -20.48
C MET A 369 12.73 1.18 -19.25
N ALA A 370 11.45 1.45 -19.50
CA ALA A 370 10.48 1.58 -18.42
C ALA A 370 10.25 0.20 -17.79
N THR A 371 10.02 0.18 -16.48
CA THR A 371 9.72 -1.04 -15.74
C THR A 371 8.52 -0.78 -14.84
N ARG A 372 7.98 -1.82 -14.23
CA ARG A 372 7.25 -1.60 -12.98
C ARG A 372 8.18 -0.94 -11.97
N VAL A 373 7.65 0.03 -11.24
CA VAL A 373 8.34 0.79 -10.19
C VAL A 373 7.48 0.72 -8.93
N HIS A 374 8.05 1.10 -7.78
CA HIS A 374 7.28 1.30 -6.56
C HIS A 374 6.33 2.50 -6.71
N GLY A 375 6.78 3.59 -7.33
CA GLY A 375 5.93 4.72 -7.74
C GLY A 375 5.63 5.75 -6.63
N ASP A 376 5.74 5.35 -5.36
CA ASP A 376 5.73 6.22 -4.17
C ASP A 376 6.89 5.89 -3.18
N TYR A 377 8.11 5.75 -3.70
CA TYR A 377 9.23 5.25 -2.92
C TYR A 377 9.89 6.34 -2.07
N HIS A 378 9.94 6.13 -0.75
CA HIS A 378 10.58 7.03 0.22
C HIS A 378 11.01 6.26 1.47
N LEU A 379 11.73 6.92 2.40
CA LEU A 379 12.29 6.25 3.59
C LEU A 379 11.23 5.60 4.49
N GLY A 380 10.06 6.24 4.64
CA GLY A 380 8.92 5.63 5.37
C GLY A 380 8.31 4.38 4.71
N GLN A 381 8.73 4.02 3.49
CA GLN A 381 8.39 2.73 2.85
C GLN A 381 9.52 1.71 2.96
N THR A 382 10.43 1.93 3.92
CA THR A 382 11.59 1.05 4.12
C THR A 382 11.73 0.71 5.59
N LEU A 383 12.07 -0.55 5.85
CA LEU A 383 12.43 -1.03 7.19
C LEU A 383 13.87 -1.51 7.18
N HIS A 384 14.65 -1.09 8.16
CA HIS A 384 15.99 -1.60 8.40
C HIS A 384 15.93 -2.69 9.48
N GLU A 385 16.41 -3.89 9.19
CA GLU A 385 16.46 -4.99 10.16
C GLU A 385 17.59 -4.80 11.16
N ASP A 386 17.29 -4.82 12.45
CA ASP A 386 18.28 -4.51 13.49
C ASP A 386 19.31 -5.65 13.69
N GLN A 387 18.95 -6.89 13.34
CA GLN A 387 19.79 -8.08 13.55
C GLN A 387 20.75 -8.41 12.39
N ASP A 388 20.46 -7.94 11.18
CA ASP A 388 21.29 -8.12 9.99
C ASP A 388 21.68 -6.73 9.43
N PRO A 389 22.74 -6.11 9.97
CA PRO A 389 23.13 -4.75 9.60
C PRO A 389 23.39 -4.65 8.09
N GLY A 390 22.58 -3.85 7.39
CA GLY A 390 22.61 -3.70 5.93
C GLY A 390 21.45 -4.34 5.18
N ARG A 391 20.52 -5.00 5.89
CA ARG A 391 19.31 -5.56 5.29
C ARG A 391 18.13 -4.57 5.37
N TRP A 392 17.67 -4.19 4.18
CA TRP A 392 16.52 -3.32 3.99
C TRP A 392 15.34 -4.09 3.40
N TYR A 393 14.15 -3.85 3.92
CA TYR A 393 12.89 -4.29 3.33
C TYR A 393 12.16 -3.11 2.71
N VAL A 394 11.50 -3.35 1.58
CA VAL A 394 10.63 -2.38 0.92
C VAL A 394 9.17 -2.77 1.14
N LEU A 395 8.38 -1.78 1.54
CA LEU A 395 6.96 -1.92 1.88
C LEU A 395 6.05 -1.35 0.79
N ASP A 396 4.74 -1.51 0.97
CA ASP A 396 3.63 -0.84 0.28
C ASP A 396 3.85 -0.46 -1.20
N PHE A 397 3.80 -1.46 -2.08
CA PHE A 397 3.92 -1.27 -3.53
C PHE A 397 2.67 -0.67 -4.19
N GLU A 398 1.77 -0.07 -3.40
CA GLU A 398 0.52 0.50 -3.88
C GLU A 398 0.72 1.63 -4.90
N GLY A 399 1.86 2.32 -4.86
CA GLY A 399 2.10 3.56 -5.60
C GLY A 399 1.30 4.73 -5.03
N GLU A 400 1.30 5.88 -5.73
CA GLU A 400 0.67 7.11 -5.23
C GLU A 400 -0.83 6.91 -4.93
N PRO A 401 -1.29 7.02 -3.66
CA PRO A 401 -2.66 6.65 -3.27
C PRO A 401 -3.77 7.38 -4.02
N LEU A 402 -3.50 8.62 -4.46
CA LEU A 402 -4.46 9.47 -5.17
C LEU A 402 -4.61 9.11 -6.66
N ARG A 403 -3.78 8.21 -7.20
CA ARG A 403 -3.86 7.81 -8.61
C ARG A 403 -4.80 6.63 -8.82
N PRO A 404 -5.55 6.60 -9.94
CA PRO A 404 -6.31 5.43 -10.35
C PRO A 404 -5.43 4.17 -10.41
N LEU A 405 -5.98 3.00 -10.06
CA LEU A 405 -5.24 1.73 -10.05
C LEU A 405 -4.57 1.43 -11.40
N ALA A 406 -5.26 1.72 -12.51
CA ALA A 406 -4.73 1.53 -13.85
C ALA A 406 -3.44 2.34 -14.07
N ASP A 407 -3.39 3.59 -13.60
CA ASP A 407 -2.21 4.43 -13.69
C ASP A 407 -1.08 3.97 -12.76
N ARG A 408 -1.42 3.48 -11.56
CA ARG A 408 -0.44 2.92 -10.60
C ARG A 408 0.27 1.67 -11.13
N ARG A 409 -0.35 0.95 -12.07
CA ARG A 409 0.23 -0.24 -12.72
C ARG A 409 1.06 0.05 -13.96
N ARG A 410 1.05 1.30 -14.47
CA ARG A 410 1.79 1.65 -15.69
C ARG A 410 3.30 1.58 -15.43
N PRO A 411 4.08 1.01 -16.37
CA PRO A 411 5.53 1.11 -16.32
C PRO A 411 5.98 2.57 -16.31
N ASP A 412 7.06 2.85 -15.59
CA ASP A 412 7.68 4.17 -15.48
C ASP A 412 9.20 4.04 -15.44
N GLN A 413 9.88 5.18 -15.39
CA GLN A 413 11.34 5.26 -15.25
C GLN A 413 11.74 4.84 -13.82
N PRO A 414 12.66 3.86 -13.66
CA PRO A 414 13.18 3.48 -12.34
C PRO A 414 13.80 4.67 -11.57
N LEU A 415 14.28 5.69 -12.29
CA LEU A 415 14.80 6.91 -11.68
C LEU A 415 13.75 7.74 -10.94
N ARG A 416 12.45 7.49 -11.15
CA ARG A 416 11.37 8.10 -10.34
C ARG A 416 11.48 7.68 -8.87
N ASP A 417 11.69 6.40 -8.61
CA ASP A 417 11.87 5.89 -7.25
C ASP A 417 13.16 6.42 -6.62
N VAL A 418 14.25 6.48 -7.39
CA VAL A 418 15.52 7.10 -6.95
C VAL A 418 15.31 8.56 -6.58
N ALA A 419 14.58 9.33 -7.38
CA ALA A 419 14.27 10.73 -7.08
C ALA A 419 13.39 10.88 -5.83
N GLY A 420 12.42 9.98 -5.63
CA GLY A 420 11.59 9.91 -4.42
C GLY A 420 12.41 9.69 -3.16
N MET A 421 13.34 8.73 -3.20
CA MET A 421 14.23 8.44 -2.07
C MET A 421 15.20 9.60 -1.79
N LEU A 422 15.79 10.20 -2.83
CA LEU A 422 16.65 11.38 -2.67
C LEU A 422 15.91 12.51 -1.96
N ARG A 423 14.69 12.83 -2.42
CA ARG A 423 13.81 13.81 -1.77
C ARG A 423 13.53 13.44 -0.32
N SER A 424 13.35 12.15 -0.02
CA SER A 424 13.09 11.68 1.34
C SER A 424 14.27 11.94 2.28
N PHE A 425 15.52 11.90 1.79
CA PHE A 425 16.68 12.31 2.57
C PHE A 425 16.69 13.81 2.86
N ASP A 426 16.25 14.66 1.92
CA ASP A 426 16.09 16.10 2.18
C ASP A 426 15.11 16.34 3.35
N TYR A 427 13.98 15.62 3.39
CA TYR A 427 13.04 15.69 4.51
C TYR A 427 13.64 15.16 5.81
N ALA A 428 14.35 14.03 5.77
CA ALA A 428 14.96 13.45 6.98
C ALA A 428 16.04 14.38 7.56
N ALA A 429 16.84 15.04 6.71
CA ALA A 429 17.80 16.05 7.15
C ALA A 429 17.11 17.25 7.82
N ALA A 430 16.01 17.74 7.23
CA ALA A 430 15.27 18.88 7.75
C ALA A 430 14.56 18.55 9.08
N VAL A 431 13.84 17.44 9.14
CA VAL A 431 13.10 16.98 10.34
C VAL A 431 14.06 16.56 11.45
N GLY A 432 15.12 15.82 11.10
CA GLY A 432 16.20 15.45 11.99
C GLY A 432 17.07 16.63 12.43
N GLN A 433 16.96 17.80 11.80
CA GLN A 433 17.76 19.00 12.09
C GLN A 433 19.27 18.77 11.95
N ALA A 434 19.69 18.20 10.81
CA ALA A 434 21.10 18.01 10.47
C ALA A 434 21.88 19.31 10.61
N ARG A 435 22.94 19.30 11.45
CA ARG A 435 23.74 20.51 11.75
C ARG A 435 24.83 20.77 10.74
N ASP A 436 25.50 19.72 10.26
CA ASP A 436 26.50 19.83 9.20
C ASP A 436 25.78 19.79 7.84
N PRO A 437 25.84 20.86 7.03
CA PRO A 437 25.16 20.90 5.73
C PRO A 437 25.68 19.84 4.75
N ARG A 438 26.89 19.29 4.97
CA ARG A 438 27.48 18.23 4.15
C ARG A 438 26.89 16.85 4.41
N TRP A 439 26.09 16.67 5.47
CA TRP A 439 25.46 15.38 5.78
C TRP A 439 24.57 14.90 4.65
N LEU A 440 23.70 15.79 4.16
CA LEU A 440 22.73 15.46 3.13
C LEU A 440 23.41 15.09 1.81
N GLU A 441 24.44 15.84 1.42
CA GLU A 441 25.25 15.55 0.24
C GLU A 441 25.90 14.17 0.36
N ALA A 442 26.59 13.90 1.48
CA ALA A 442 27.27 12.61 1.71
C ALA A 442 26.30 11.40 1.69
N VAL A 443 25.12 11.54 2.27
CA VAL A 443 24.09 10.49 2.28
C VAL A 443 23.53 10.24 0.87
N ARG A 444 23.20 11.31 0.12
CA ARG A 444 22.71 11.20 -1.26
C ARG A 444 23.75 10.61 -2.20
N GLU A 445 25.01 11.01 -2.06
CA GLU A 445 26.14 10.42 -2.79
C GLU A 445 26.31 8.94 -2.47
N ALA A 446 26.28 8.56 -1.19
CA ALA A 446 26.41 7.16 -0.80
C ALA A 446 25.27 6.29 -1.34
N PHE A 447 24.02 6.76 -1.26
CA PHE A 447 22.86 6.09 -1.85
C PHE A 447 23.00 5.91 -3.37
N THR A 448 23.32 6.97 -4.10
CA THR A 448 23.49 6.89 -5.56
C THR A 448 24.68 6.03 -5.96
N ALA A 449 25.75 6.02 -5.18
CA ALA A 449 26.90 5.13 -5.39
C ALA A 449 26.50 3.66 -5.22
N GLY A 450 25.78 3.31 -4.15
CA GLY A 450 25.26 1.95 -3.93
C GLY A 450 24.33 1.49 -5.06
N TYR A 451 23.45 2.39 -5.51
CA TYR A 451 22.56 2.12 -6.64
C TYR A 451 23.35 1.82 -7.94
N ARG A 452 24.33 2.65 -8.28
CA ARG A 452 25.16 2.49 -9.48
C ARG A 452 26.08 1.27 -9.43
N GLN A 453 26.50 0.85 -8.24
CA GLN A 453 27.34 -0.33 -8.06
C GLN A 453 26.61 -1.60 -8.52
N VAL A 454 25.32 -1.72 -8.23
CA VAL A 454 24.49 -2.86 -8.63
C VAL A 454 23.94 -2.69 -10.05
N ARG A 455 23.53 -1.47 -10.42
CA ARG A 455 23.04 -1.13 -11.76
C ARG A 455 23.95 -0.07 -12.43
N PRO A 456 25.10 -0.47 -12.99
CA PRO A 456 25.98 0.46 -13.69
C PRO A 456 25.33 0.94 -14.99
N ALA A 457 25.55 2.21 -15.32
CA ALA A 457 25.09 2.80 -16.57
C ALA A 457 25.65 2.02 -17.77
N GLY A 458 24.79 1.31 -18.51
CA GLY A 458 25.17 0.60 -19.75
C GLY A 458 24.77 -0.87 -19.88
N THR A 459 24.20 -1.52 -18.85
CA THR A 459 23.91 -2.98 -18.93
C THR A 459 22.56 -3.35 -19.57
N ALA A 460 21.67 -2.40 -19.83
CA ALA A 460 20.38 -2.66 -20.48
C ALA A 460 20.47 -2.98 -22.00
N ALA A 461 21.66 -2.85 -22.62
CA ALA A 461 21.84 -3.09 -24.06
C ALA A 461 22.34 -4.49 -24.44
N ALA A 462 22.70 -5.36 -23.48
CA ALA A 462 23.50 -6.55 -23.77
C ALA A 462 22.75 -7.91 -23.70
N ARG A 463 21.46 -7.97 -23.36
CA ARG A 463 20.74 -9.26 -23.18
C ARG A 463 19.64 -9.59 -24.21
N HIS A 464 19.47 -8.80 -25.26
CA HIS A 464 18.56 -9.15 -26.38
C HIS A 464 19.30 -9.41 -27.71
N ARG A 465 20.34 -10.24 -27.65
CA ARG A 465 20.83 -11.01 -28.81
C ARG A 465 21.20 -12.43 -28.38
N ALA A 466 20.18 -13.26 -28.23
CA ALA A 466 20.28 -14.71 -28.37
C ALA A 466 18.90 -15.24 -28.80
#